data_AF-A0A6N7V681-F1
#
_entry.id   AF-A0A6N7V681-F1
#
_cell.length_a   1.000
_cell.length_b   1.000
_cell.length_c   1.000
_cell.angle_alpha   90.00
_cell.angle_beta   90.00
_cell.angle_gamma   90.00
#
_symmetry.space_group_name_H-M   'P 1'
#
loop_
_entity.id
_entity.type
_entity.pdbx_description
1 polymer ?
#
loop_
_entity_poly.entity_id
_entity_poly.type
_entity_poly.pdbx_seq_one_letter_code
_entity_poly.pdbx_strand_id
1 'polypeptide(L)'
;MKVYDAVNKVETEVDGTKGLIQIMKDGRQVDLYLPEKVTDADGYLTWDVEHWSSVDGKRFIRCYSLEGRVLGESTGHNIYDLANDFKPEKAVKVELS
;
A
#
# COMPACT_ATOMS: atom_id res chain seq x y z
N MET A 1 -1.14 -5.27 -14.19
CA MET A 1 -2.34 -4.87 -13.44
C MET A 1 -2.59 -3.39 -13.67
N LYS A 2 -3.84 -2.97 -13.79
CA LYS A 2 -4.19 -1.55 -13.95
C LYS A 2 -4.16 -0.86 -12.60
N VAL A 3 -3.48 0.27 -12.53
CA VAL A 3 -3.44 1.13 -11.37
C VAL A 3 -3.69 2.57 -11.80
N TYR A 4 -4.27 3.36 -10.92
CA TYR A 4 -4.54 4.76 -11.21
C TYR A 4 -3.43 5.64 -10.66
N ASP A 5 -2.74 6.37 -11.52
CA ASP A 5 -1.73 7.35 -11.11
C ASP A 5 -2.44 8.65 -10.74
N ALA A 6 -2.57 8.94 -9.43
CA ALA A 6 -3.28 10.11 -8.94
C ALA A 6 -2.52 11.42 -9.21
N VAL A 7 -1.19 11.35 -9.31
CA VAL A 7 -0.32 12.50 -9.63
C VAL A 7 -0.54 12.93 -11.07
N ASN A 8 -0.48 11.97 -12.00
CA ASN A 8 -0.61 12.22 -13.43
C ASN A 8 -2.06 12.17 -13.93
N LYS A 9 -3.00 11.70 -13.10
CA LYS A 9 -4.44 11.50 -13.40
C LYS A 9 -4.69 10.57 -14.58
N VAL A 10 -3.91 9.50 -14.68
CA VAL A 10 -3.98 8.53 -15.78
C VAL A 10 -4.03 7.10 -15.25
N GLU A 11 -4.73 6.22 -15.97
CA GLU A 11 -4.59 4.78 -15.74
C GLU A 11 -3.29 4.29 -16.36
N THR A 12 -2.49 3.56 -15.59
CA THR A 12 -1.23 2.97 -16.05
C THR A 12 -1.22 1.47 -15.78
N GLU A 13 -0.50 0.74 -16.61
CA GLU A 13 -0.31 -0.69 -16.46
C GLU A 13 1.03 -0.97 -15.78
N VAL A 14 0.98 -1.66 -14.65
CA VAL A 14 2.15 -2.04 -13.85
C VAL A 14 2.36 -3.54 -13.90
N ASP A 15 3.62 -3.98 -13.90
CA ASP A 15 4.04 -5.39 -13.88
C ASP A 15 3.79 -6.07 -12.53
N GLY A 16 2.51 -6.17 -12.16
CA GLY A 16 2.02 -6.78 -10.92
C GLY A 16 2.67 -6.22 -9.66
N THR A 17 2.80 -7.07 -8.64
CA THR A 17 3.38 -6.73 -7.34
C THR A 17 4.83 -6.26 -7.45
N LYS A 18 5.63 -6.84 -8.35
CA LYS A 18 7.04 -6.46 -8.53
C LYS A 18 7.19 -5.04 -9.05
N GLY A 19 6.37 -4.65 -10.03
CA GLY A 19 6.36 -3.29 -10.55
C GLY A 19 5.96 -2.27 -9.49
N LEU A 20 4.98 -2.59 -8.64
CA LEU A 20 4.58 -1.73 -7.51
C LEU A 20 5.70 -1.57 -6.48
N ILE A 21 6.42 -2.64 -6.16
CA ILE A 21 7.58 -2.58 -5.27
C ILE A 21 8.69 -1.70 -5.86
N GLN A 22 8.91 -1.77 -7.17
CA GLN A 22 9.88 -0.89 -7.82
C GLN A 22 9.45 0.58 -7.73
N ILE A 23 8.17 0.88 -7.98
CA ILE A 23 7.61 2.23 -7.84
C ILE A 23 7.81 2.77 -6.42
N MET A 24 7.60 1.93 -5.39
CA MET A 24 7.89 2.30 -4.01
C MET A 24 9.37 2.63 -3.81
N LYS A 25 10.27 1.79 -4.32
CA LYS A 25 11.73 2.02 -4.23
C LYS A 25 12.17 3.30 -4.95
N ASP A 26 11.47 3.67 -6.01
CA ASP A 26 11.70 4.90 -6.76
C ASP A 26 11.16 6.15 -6.02
N GLY A 27 10.62 5.98 -4.81
CA GLY A 27 10.24 7.06 -3.89
C GLY A 27 8.78 7.48 -3.98
N ARG A 28 7.94 6.74 -4.71
CA ARG A 28 6.50 6.99 -4.79
C ARG A 28 5.73 6.16 -3.77
N GLN A 29 4.51 6.58 -3.46
CA GLN A 29 3.62 5.83 -2.59
C GLN A 29 2.66 4.96 -3.42
N VAL A 30 2.35 3.77 -2.90
CA VAL A 30 1.34 2.86 -3.46
C VAL A 30 0.24 2.69 -2.43
N ASP A 31 -0.96 3.08 -2.80
CA ASP A 31 -2.15 3.03 -1.95
C ASP A 31 -3.04 1.85 -2.35
N LEU A 32 -3.36 1.00 -1.38
CA LEU A 32 -4.25 -0.15 -1.55
C LEU A 32 -5.58 0.13 -0.84
N TYR A 33 -6.66 0.18 -1.61
CA TYR A 33 -8.01 0.28 -1.07
C TYR A 33 -8.58 -1.13 -0.93
N LEU A 34 -8.95 -1.50 0.28
CA LEU A 34 -9.43 -2.83 0.61
C LEU A 34 -10.95 -2.96 0.33
N PRO A 35 -11.43 -4.16 -0.04
CA PRO A 35 -12.87 -4.40 -0.28
C PRO A 35 -13.72 -4.21 0.98
N GLU A 36 -13.14 -4.41 2.15
CA GLU A 36 -13.78 -4.31 3.44
C GLU A 36 -12.78 -3.81 4.48
N LYS A 37 -13.31 -3.32 5.62
CA LYS A 37 -12.48 -2.92 6.75
C LYS A 37 -11.79 -4.14 7.33
N VAL A 38 -10.48 -4.05 7.49
CA VAL A 38 -9.66 -5.08 8.14
C VAL A 38 -9.32 -4.60 9.53
N THR A 39 -9.41 -5.51 10.50
CA THR A 39 -8.97 -5.29 11.88
C THR A 39 -7.77 -6.18 12.17
N ASP A 40 -6.77 -5.67 12.88
CA ASP A 40 -5.60 -6.46 13.27
C ASP A 40 -5.99 -7.57 14.26
N ALA A 41 -5.06 -8.50 14.49
CA ALA A 41 -5.30 -9.68 15.32
C ALA A 41 -5.66 -9.34 16.79
N ASP A 42 -5.13 -8.24 17.31
CA ASP A 42 -5.37 -7.80 18.68
C ASP A 42 -6.61 -6.90 18.82
N GLY A 43 -7.25 -6.51 17.71
CA GLY A 43 -8.50 -5.75 17.71
C GLY A 43 -8.35 -4.25 17.97
N TYR A 44 -7.14 -3.69 17.89
CA TYR A 44 -6.86 -2.30 18.22
C TYR A 44 -6.89 -1.36 17.01
N LEU A 45 -6.55 -1.88 15.83
CA LEU A 45 -6.36 -1.13 14.61
C LEU A 45 -7.34 -1.65 13.56
N THR A 46 -8.15 -0.75 13.00
CA THR A 46 -9.07 -1.07 11.90
C THR A 46 -8.84 -0.10 10.75
N TRP A 47 -8.70 -0.60 9.53
CA TRP A 47 -8.39 0.20 8.33
C TRP A 47 -9.12 -0.30 7.10
N ASP A 48 -9.35 0.59 6.14
CA ASP A 48 -9.86 0.28 4.80
C ASP A 48 -8.87 0.67 3.69
N VAL A 49 -7.81 1.40 4.04
CA VAL A 49 -6.74 1.77 3.10
C VAL A 49 -5.36 1.53 3.72
N GLU A 50 -4.46 0.97 2.92
CA GLU A 50 -3.05 0.81 3.26
C GLU A 50 -2.19 1.70 2.37
N HIS A 51 -1.32 2.49 2.98
CA HIS A 51 -0.39 3.39 2.30
C HIS A 51 1.01 2.80 2.41
N TRP A 52 1.56 2.34 1.29
CA TRP A 52 2.86 1.69 1.25
C TRP A 52 3.90 2.60 0.60
N SER A 53 5.03 2.80 1.29
CA SER A 53 6.17 3.55 0.74
C SER A 53 7.50 2.94 1.18
N SER A 54 8.55 3.24 0.43
CA SER A 54 9.91 2.83 0.75
C SER A 54 10.61 3.93 1.56
N VAL A 55 11.33 3.54 2.60
CA VAL A 55 12.15 4.45 3.41
C VAL A 55 13.54 4.62 2.79
N ASP A 56 14.17 3.51 2.38
CA ASP A 56 15.55 3.49 1.88
C ASP A 56 15.82 2.41 0.80
N GLY A 57 14.75 1.86 0.22
CA GLY A 57 14.79 0.82 -0.80
C GLY A 57 14.92 -0.60 -0.25
N LYS A 58 15.16 -0.74 1.06
CA LYS A 58 15.26 -2.02 1.78
C LYS A 58 14.19 -2.16 2.87
N ARG A 59 13.82 -1.04 3.47
CA ARG A 59 12.76 -0.93 4.48
C ARG A 59 11.56 -0.22 3.88
N PHE A 60 10.39 -0.74 4.20
CA PHE A 60 9.10 -0.22 3.77
C PHE A 60 8.28 0.14 5.00
N ILE A 61 7.42 1.12 4.83
CA ILE A 61 6.46 1.51 5.86
C ILE A 61 5.06 1.33 5.28
N ARG A 62 4.18 0.74 6.09
CA ARG A 62 2.75 0.70 5.85
C ARG A 62 2.09 1.61 6.87
N CYS A 63 1.44 2.66 6.38
CA CYS A 63 0.52 3.49 7.16
C CYS A 63 -0.92 3.10 6.81
N TYR A 64 -1.87 3.51 7.64
CA TYR A 64 -3.25 3.08 7.52
C TYR A 64 -4.19 4.28 7.51
N SER A 65 -5.29 4.16 6.78
CA SER A 65 -6.44 5.05 6.91
C SER A 65 -7.70 4.26 7.15
N LEU A 66 -8.65 4.90 7.84
CA LEU A 66 -10.00 4.39 8.05
C LEU A 66 -11.01 5.47 7.63
N GLU A 67 -11.86 5.16 6.65
CA GLU A 67 -12.95 6.04 6.20
C GLU A 67 -12.46 7.46 5.84
N GLY A 68 -11.28 7.54 5.20
CA GLY A 68 -10.65 8.80 4.80
C GLY A 68 -9.88 9.53 5.91
N ARG A 69 -9.83 8.98 7.12
CA ARG A 69 -8.98 9.49 8.22
C ARG A 69 -7.68 8.70 8.31
N VAL A 70 -6.56 9.41 8.21
CA VAL A 70 -5.22 8.83 8.46
C VAL A 70 -5.08 8.45 9.92
N LEU A 71 -4.61 7.24 10.18
CA LEU A 71 -4.34 6.70 11.51
C LEU A 71 -2.91 7.03 11.94
N GLY A 72 -2.66 7.08 13.25
CA GLY A 72 -1.32 7.40 13.79
C GLY A 72 -0.38 6.20 13.78
N GLU A 73 -0.95 5.01 13.65
CA GLU A 73 -0.26 3.73 13.67
C GLU A 73 0.40 3.45 12.31
N SER A 74 1.56 2.79 12.36
CA SER A 74 2.28 2.33 11.16
C SER A 74 3.06 1.08 11.48
N THR A 75 3.38 0.31 10.45
CA THR A 75 4.22 -0.90 10.57
C THR A 75 5.41 -0.81 9.63
N GLY A 76 6.59 -1.18 10.12
CA GLY A 76 7.81 -1.29 9.33
C GLY A 76 7.98 -2.71 8.81
N HIS A 77 8.44 -2.83 7.56
CA HIS A 77 8.58 -4.10 6.85
C HIS A 77 9.96 -4.17 6.19
N ASN A 78 10.65 -5.30 6.34
CA ASN A 78 11.80 -5.62 5.50
C ASN A 78 11.33 -6.27 4.17
N ILE A 79 12.25 -6.60 3.26
CA ILE A 79 11.89 -7.18 1.95
C ILE A 79 11.16 -8.54 2.03
N TYR A 80 11.43 -9.34 3.07
CA TYR A 80 10.78 -10.63 3.30
C TYR A 80 9.38 -10.44 3.90
N ASP A 81 9.24 -9.53 4.86
CA ASP A 81 7.94 -9.16 5.43
C ASP A 81 7.03 -8.59 4.35
N LEU A 82 7.57 -7.69 3.52
CA LEU A 82 6.85 -7.10 2.38
C LEU A 82 6.29 -8.17 1.44
N ALA A 83 7.04 -9.22 1.13
CA ALA A 83 6.55 -10.29 0.25
C ALA A 83 5.36 -11.07 0.85
N ASN A 84 5.31 -11.13 2.18
CA ASN A 84 4.24 -11.80 2.92
C ASN A 84 3.01 -10.92 3.16
N ASP A 85 3.20 -9.62 3.41
CA ASP A 85 2.12 -8.71 3.81
C ASP A 85 1.58 -7.84 2.68
N PHE A 86 2.39 -7.50 1.68
CA PHE A 86 1.95 -6.68 0.56
C PHE A 86 1.15 -7.51 -0.44
N LYS A 87 -0.18 -7.36 -0.40
CA LYS A 87 -1.15 -8.12 -1.22
C LYS A 87 -2.02 -7.21 -2.10
N PRO A 88 -1.43 -6.51 -3.09
CA PRO A 88 -2.17 -5.62 -3.98
C PRO A 88 -3.28 -6.32 -4.78
N GLU A 89 -3.19 -7.63 -4.97
CA GLU A 89 -4.21 -8.45 -5.63
C GLU A 89 -5.52 -8.59 -4.83
N LYS A 90 -5.49 -8.34 -3.52
CA LYS A 90 -6.68 -8.33 -2.66
C LYS A 90 -7.37 -6.97 -2.63
N ALA A 91 -6.71 -5.93 -3.13
CA ALA A 91 -7.25 -4.57 -3.17
C ALA A 91 -8.29 -4.44 -4.28
N VAL A 92 -9.36 -3.68 -4.03
CA VAL A 92 -10.34 -3.31 -5.06
C VAL A 92 -9.81 -2.23 -5.98
N LYS A 93 -8.89 -1.41 -5.47
CA LYS A 93 -8.29 -0.30 -6.19
C LYS A 93 -6.86 -0.10 -5.70
N VAL A 94 -5.96 0.15 -6.64
CA VAL A 94 -4.58 0.51 -6.38
C VAL A 94 -4.31 1.88 -7.00
N GLU A 95 -3.80 2.80 -6.19
CA GLU A 95 -3.41 4.14 -6.61
C GLU A 95 -1.93 4.41 -6.40
N LEU A 96 -1.36 5.25 -7.26
CA LEU A 96 0.00 5.76 -7.11
C LEU A 96 -0.06 7.24 -6.70
N SER A 97 0.61 7.56 -5.61
CA SER A 97 0.64 8.89 -4.98
C SER A 97 2.05 9.45 -4.91
#